data_AF-A0A3D3XAJ1-F1
#
_entry.id   AF-A0A3D3XAJ1-F1
#
_cell.length_a   1.000
_cell.length_b   1.000
_cell.length_c   1.000
_cell.angle_alpha   90.00
_cell.angle_beta   90.00
_cell.angle_gamma   90.00
#
_symmetry.space_group_name_H-M   'P 1'
#
loop_
_entity.id
_entity.type
_entity.pdbx_description
1 polymer ?
#
loop_
_entity_poly.entity_id
_entity_poly.type
_entity_poly.pdbx_seq_one_letter_code
_entity_poly.pdbx_strand_id
1 'polypeptide(L)'
;MSKPKSKKRSTFIRLIQLILPYKGLILFSLICMVGFNIFTAAPVYYAKDIVDGIVYGDKPELKQYFLVGLGLIIVFGLKGIFFFGQNYSIGYLVQRLITRLRQRLFNHMVGLSFSFFSRSKTGDLVSRFTNDLNVFQNTLVIGVTGPFRDIPRFFMLLGIMFFRSWELSLVTMIIIPIALFFIHLFGLRNKKAVSDRQISFSELSTLVIETITGIRVVKAFGMEDYEKERINKANEELYSNHMRSIIIDSYSTPVIQVIGASAGATIVVYGGYLIIHGVI
;
A
#
# COMPACT_ATOMS: atom_id res chain seq x y z
N MET A 1 -9.41 0.26 -27.11
CA MET A 1 -10.15 1.32 -26.40
C MET A 1 -9.26 2.02 -25.35
N SER A 2 -8.66 3.15 -25.70
CA SER A 2 -7.85 3.97 -24.79
C SER A 2 -8.74 4.94 -23.99
N LYS A 3 -8.92 4.71 -22.67
CA LYS A 3 -9.62 5.66 -21.79
C LYS A 3 -8.92 7.04 -21.84
N PRO A 4 -9.66 8.17 -21.93
CA PRO A 4 -9.06 9.49 -22.14
C PRO A 4 -8.28 9.93 -20.90
N LYS A 5 -6.98 10.22 -21.09
CA LYS A 5 -6.04 10.67 -20.04
C LYS A 5 -6.52 11.96 -19.32
N SER A 6 -7.41 12.75 -19.91
CA SER A 6 -7.91 14.02 -19.33
C SER A 6 -8.82 13.84 -18.11
N LYS A 7 -9.70 12.81 -18.08
CA LYS A 7 -10.63 12.56 -16.96
C LYS A 7 -9.94 12.11 -15.67
N LYS A 8 -8.80 11.41 -15.78
CA LYS A 8 -8.03 10.96 -14.60
C LYS A 8 -7.35 12.12 -13.87
N ARG A 9 -6.80 13.08 -14.63
CA ARG A 9 -6.12 14.26 -14.07
C ARG A 9 -7.08 15.11 -13.25
N SER A 10 -8.34 15.25 -13.68
CA SER A 10 -9.35 16.02 -12.94
C SER A 10 -9.76 15.36 -11.61
N THR A 11 -9.82 14.02 -11.55
CA THR A 11 -10.22 13.33 -10.31
C THR A 11 -9.13 13.40 -9.25
N PHE A 12 -7.86 13.24 -9.64
CA PHE A 12 -6.73 13.35 -8.73
C PHE A 12 -6.59 14.76 -8.13
N ILE A 13 -6.76 15.81 -8.96
CA ILE A 13 -6.74 17.20 -8.50
C ILE A 13 -7.87 17.48 -7.50
N ARG A 14 -9.08 16.98 -7.76
CA ARG A 14 -10.21 17.11 -6.82
C ARG A 14 -9.93 16.44 -5.47
N LEU A 15 -9.23 15.30 -5.50
CA LEU A 15 -8.84 14.55 -4.31
C LEU A 15 -7.78 15.30 -3.49
N ILE A 16 -6.79 15.92 -4.16
CA ILE A 16 -5.83 16.82 -3.51
C ILE A 16 -6.53 18.04 -2.92
N GLN A 17 -7.45 18.67 -3.65
CA GLN A 17 -8.25 19.80 -3.16
C GLN A 17 -9.10 19.46 -1.93
N LEU A 18 -9.53 18.21 -1.79
CA LEU A 18 -10.21 17.69 -0.61
C LEU A 18 -9.29 17.56 0.61
N ILE A 19 -8.01 17.27 0.39
CA ILE A 19 -6.97 17.07 1.43
C ILE A 19 -6.32 18.40 1.85
N LEU A 20 -6.18 19.36 0.92
CA LEU A 20 -5.53 20.66 1.14
C LEU A 20 -6.02 21.48 2.36
N PRO A 21 -7.28 21.40 2.82
CA PRO A 21 -7.71 22.08 4.04
C PRO A 21 -7.06 21.55 5.33
N TYR A 22 -6.43 20.37 5.28
CA TYR A 22 -5.84 19.69 6.45
C TYR A 22 -4.31 19.80 6.52
N LYS A 23 -3.72 20.87 5.98
CA LYS A 23 -2.24 21.02 5.91
C LYS A 23 -1.56 20.89 7.27
N GLY A 24 -2.16 21.40 8.34
CA GLY A 24 -1.61 21.28 9.70
C GLY A 24 -1.48 19.84 10.16
N LEU A 25 -2.50 19.00 9.86
CA LEU A 25 -2.50 17.59 10.21
C LEU A 25 -1.48 16.79 9.36
N ILE A 26 -1.31 17.18 8.09
CA ILE A 26 -0.30 16.60 7.19
C ILE A 26 1.11 16.98 7.66
N LEU A 27 1.31 18.22 8.07
CA LEU A 27 2.59 18.67 8.61
C LEU A 27 2.93 17.93 9.89
N PHE A 28 1.95 17.77 10.80
CA PHE A 28 2.11 16.99 12.02
C PHE A 28 2.44 15.52 11.71
N SER A 29 1.74 14.88 10.77
CA SER A 29 2.03 13.50 10.38
C SER A 29 3.43 13.36 9.75
N LEU A 30 3.89 14.36 9.00
CA LEU A 30 5.23 14.42 8.45
C LEU A 30 6.29 14.55 9.56
N ILE A 31 6.07 15.43 10.55
CA ILE A 31 6.95 15.56 11.72
C ILE A 31 7.02 14.23 12.48
N CYS A 32 5.87 13.59 12.70
CA CYS A 32 5.84 12.28 13.36
C CYS A 32 6.58 11.21 12.56
N MET A 33 6.46 11.23 11.24
CA MET A 33 7.21 10.33 10.35
C MET A 33 8.71 10.55 10.49
N VAL A 34 9.18 11.81 10.50
CA VAL A 34 10.61 12.11 10.67
C VAL A 34 11.09 11.58 12.01
N GLY A 35 10.38 11.88 13.10
CA GLY A 35 10.68 11.36 14.43
C GLY A 35 10.77 9.83 14.46
N PHE A 36 9.76 9.14 13.91
CA PHE A 36 9.74 7.68 13.82
C PHE A 36 10.99 7.11 13.13
N ASN A 37 11.45 7.71 12.03
CA ASN A 37 12.62 7.24 11.31
C ASN A 37 13.93 7.54 12.06
N ILE A 38 14.04 8.70 12.73
CA ILE A 38 15.20 9.03 13.58
C ILE A 38 15.35 7.98 14.68
N PHE A 39 14.28 7.69 15.43
CA PHE A 39 14.33 6.68 16.50
C PHE A 39 14.42 5.25 15.97
N THR A 40 14.10 5.00 14.70
CA THR A 40 14.37 3.71 14.05
C THR A 40 15.85 3.54 13.72
N ALA A 41 16.53 4.62 13.31
CA ALA A 41 17.96 4.60 12.98
C ALA A 41 18.88 4.70 14.22
N ALA A 42 18.39 5.28 15.32
CA ALA A 42 19.19 5.51 16.52
C ALA A 42 19.89 4.25 17.07
N PRO A 43 19.23 3.09 17.26
CA PRO A 43 19.91 1.88 17.74
C PRO A 43 21.00 1.38 16.80
N VAL A 44 20.82 1.54 15.48
CA VAL A 44 21.82 1.14 14.48
C VAL A 44 23.06 2.05 14.55
N TYR A 45 22.85 3.34 14.79
CA TYR A 45 23.93 4.30 14.90
C TYR A 45 24.80 4.03 16.14
N TYR A 46 24.15 3.85 17.30
CA TYR A 46 24.86 3.63 18.56
C TYR A 46 25.25 2.17 18.79
N ALA A 47 24.89 1.24 17.89
CA ALA A 47 25.21 -0.17 18.04
C ALA A 47 26.71 -0.40 18.24
N LYS A 48 27.55 0.30 17.49
CA LYS A 48 29.01 0.22 17.62
C LYS A 48 29.48 0.74 18.99
N ASP A 49 29.07 1.94 19.38
CA ASP A 49 29.45 2.54 20.67
C ASP A 49 28.99 1.71 21.87
N ILE A 50 27.80 1.10 21.76
CA ILE A 50 27.25 0.20 22.78
C ILE A 50 28.09 -1.08 22.85
N VAL A 51 28.39 -1.70 21.71
CA VAL A 51 29.21 -2.93 21.67
C VAL A 51 30.64 -2.66 22.13
N ASP A 52 31.25 -1.58 21.68
CA ASP A 52 32.63 -1.23 22.05
C ASP A 52 32.75 -0.90 23.54
N GLY A 53 31.79 -0.16 24.10
CA GLY A 53 31.74 0.14 25.54
C GLY A 53 31.44 -1.08 26.43
N ILE A 54 30.70 -2.06 25.92
CA ILE A 54 30.29 -3.27 26.65
C ILE A 54 31.31 -4.41 26.53
N VAL A 55 31.93 -4.60 25.35
CA VAL A 55 32.79 -5.74 25.03
C VAL A 55 34.27 -5.42 25.24
N TYR A 56 34.69 -4.18 24.95
CA TYR A 56 36.09 -3.77 25.02
C TYR A 56 36.38 -2.74 26.12
N GLY A 57 35.36 -2.31 26.87
CA GLY A 57 35.53 -1.45 28.04
C GLY A 57 36.18 -2.19 29.22
N ASP A 58 37.16 -1.56 29.88
CA ASP A 58 37.76 -2.09 31.10
C ASP A 58 36.71 -2.12 32.22
N LYS A 59 36.17 -3.31 32.51
CA LYS A 59 35.18 -3.63 33.56
C LYS A 59 33.83 -2.90 33.37
N PRO A 60 32.97 -3.36 32.44
CA PRO A 60 31.64 -2.78 32.28
C PRO A 60 30.83 -3.05 33.56
N GLU A 61 30.56 -2.00 34.33
CA GLU A 61 29.72 -2.08 35.52
C GLU A 61 28.29 -2.45 35.11
N LEU A 62 27.60 -3.30 35.91
CA LEU A 62 26.20 -3.69 35.67
C LEU A 62 25.27 -2.47 35.41
N LYS A 63 25.62 -1.33 35.99
CA LYS A 63 24.96 -0.03 35.83
C LYS A 63 24.97 0.48 34.38
N GLN A 64 26.03 0.25 33.60
CA GLN A 64 26.12 0.66 32.20
C GLN A 64 25.15 -0.13 31.31
N TYR A 65 25.04 -1.45 31.52
CA TYR A 65 24.04 -2.27 30.84
C TYR A 65 22.61 -1.83 31.16
N PHE A 66 22.34 -1.51 32.42
CA PHE A 66 21.02 -1.02 32.84
C PHE A 66 20.68 0.35 32.20
N LEU A 67 21.66 1.26 32.11
CA LEU A 67 21.50 2.56 31.44
C LEU A 67 21.25 2.41 29.94
N VAL A 68 21.99 1.54 29.25
CA VAL A 68 21.77 1.25 27.83
C VAL A 68 20.40 0.61 27.62
N GLY A 69 20.02 -0.36 28.47
CA GLY A 69 18.71 -0.99 28.43
C GLY A 69 17.57 0.01 28.63
N LEU A 70 17.69 0.90 29.61
CA LEU A 70 16.72 1.97 29.88
C LEU A 70 16.67 2.98 28.72
N GLY A 71 17.82 3.34 28.16
CA GLY A 71 17.92 4.19 26.97
C GLY A 71 17.22 3.57 25.76
N LEU A 72 17.39 2.28 25.52
CA LEU A 72 16.68 1.56 24.46
C LEU A 72 15.17 1.58 24.69
N ILE A 73 14.71 1.31 25.92
CA ILE A 73 13.27 1.38 26.27
C ILE A 73 12.72 2.78 25.95
N ILE A 74 13.43 3.85 26.31
CA ILE A 74 13.04 5.22 26.00
C ILE A 74 12.99 5.47 24.48
N VAL A 75 14.03 5.05 23.74
CA VAL A 75 14.10 5.18 22.28
C VAL A 75 12.94 4.46 21.60
N PHE A 76 12.66 3.22 21.98
CA PHE A 76 11.54 2.45 21.44
C PHE A 76 10.17 3.00 21.88
N GLY A 77 10.07 3.53 23.10
CA GLY A 77 8.88 4.22 23.59
C GLY A 77 8.57 5.47 22.77
N LEU A 78 9.57 6.34 22.56
CA LEU A 78 9.46 7.53 21.72
C LEU A 78 9.13 7.17 20.27
N LYS A 79 9.80 6.15 19.72
CA LYS A 79 9.47 5.58 18.41
C LYS A 79 7.99 5.18 18.32
N GLY A 80 7.45 4.55 19.36
CA GLY A 80 6.04 4.16 19.48
C GLY A 80 5.10 5.36 19.47
N ILE A 81 5.42 6.43 20.19
CA ILE A 81 4.64 7.68 20.21
C ILE A 81 4.60 8.31 18.81
N PHE A 82 5.74 8.38 18.12
CA PHE A 82 5.80 8.91 16.76
C PHE A 82 5.06 8.04 15.75
N PHE A 83 5.17 6.72 15.87
CA PHE A 83 4.41 5.77 15.07
C PHE A 83 2.90 5.96 15.27
N PHE A 84 2.46 6.09 16.52
CA PHE A 84 1.06 6.36 16.85
C PHE A 84 0.61 7.70 16.26
N GLY A 85 1.35 8.78 16.48
CA GLY A 85 1.01 10.12 15.98
C GLY A 85 0.88 10.14 14.45
N GLN A 86 1.79 9.47 13.75
CA GLN A 86 1.73 9.33 12.29
C GLN A 86 0.46 8.56 11.84
N ASN A 87 0.23 7.35 12.38
CA ASN A 87 -0.89 6.51 11.96
C ASN A 87 -2.24 7.10 12.34
N TYR A 88 -2.36 7.65 13.55
CA TYR A 88 -3.58 8.29 14.02
C TYR A 88 -3.92 9.49 13.14
N SER A 89 -2.95 10.35 12.82
CA SER A 89 -3.19 11.55 12.02
C SER A 89 -3.63 11.24 10.60
N ILE A 90 -3.00 10.25 9.96
CA ILE A 90 -3.39 9.80 8.63
C ILE A 90 -4.78 9.13 8.68
N GLY A 91 -5.02 8.25 9.66
CA GLY A 91 -6.32 7.60 9.85
C GLY A 91 -7.45 8.61 10.08
N TYR A 92 -7.22 9.60 10.95
CA TYR A 92 -8.15 10.70 11.20
C TYR A 92 -8.44 11.50 9.92
N LEU A 93 -7.39 11.86 9.16
CA LEU A 93 -7.53 12.57 7.89
C LEU A 93 -8.45 11.80 6.93
N VAL A 94 -8.13 10.53 6.69
CA VAL A 94 -8.89 9.66 5.79
C VAL A 94 -10.35 9.56 6.24
N GLN A 95 -10.59 9.29 7.52
CA GLN A 95 -11.95 9.16 8.04
C GLN A 95 -12.73 10.47 7.94
N ARG A 96 -12.09 11.61 8.20
CA ARG A 96 -12.73 12.92 8.07
C ARG A 96 -13.12 13.25 6.63
N LEU A 97 -12.27 12.87 5.66
CA LEU A 97 -12.58 13.00 4.23
C LEU A 97 -13.78 12.16 3.84
N ILE A 98 -13.82 10.92 4.32
CA ILE A 98 -14.92 9.98 4.10
C ILE A 98 -16.23 10.53 4.67
N THR A 99 -16.22 11.02 5.91
CA THR A 99 -17.41 11.63 6.54
C THR A 99 -17.93 12.81 5.73
N ARG A 100 -17.04 13.71 5.27
CA ARG A 100 -17.43 14.85 4.43
C ARG A 100 -18.01 14.42 3.09
N LEU A 101 -17.45 13.38 2.47
CA LEU A 101 -17.97 12.85 1.22
C LEU A 101 -19.37 12.27 1.41
N ARG A 102 -19.58 11.48 2.46
CA ARG A 102 -20.89 10.90 2.80
C ARG A 102 -21.92 12.00 3.04
N GLN A 103 -21.56 13.06 3.76
CA GLN A 103 -22.46 14.20 3.95
C GLN A 103 -22.77 14.94 2.65
N ARG A 104 -21.77 15.20 1.79
CA ARG A 104 -21.99 15.86 0.49
C ARG A 104 -22.89 15.04 -0.43
N LEU A 105 -22.69 13.72 -0.47
CA LEU A 105 -23.52 12.82 -1.25
C LEU A 105 -24.95 12.79 -0.72
N PHE A 106 -25.13 12.69 0.61
CA PHE A 106 -26.45 12.73 1.22
C PHE A 106 -27.18 14.05 0.93
N ASN A 107 -26.53 15.20 1.15
CA ASN A 107 -27.10 16.52 0.85
C ASN A 107 -27.48 16.66 -0.63
N HIS A 108 -26.64 16.14 -1.54
CA HIS A 108 -26.95 16.15 -2.96
C HIS A 108 -28.17 15.28 -3.26
N MET A 109 -28.24 14.07 -2.70
CA MET A 109 -29.35 13.13 -2.90
C MET A 109 -30.68 13.71 -2.44
N VAL A 110 -30.74 14.31 -1.24
CA VAL A 110 -31.98 14.92 -0.71
C VAL A 110 -32.39 16.16 -1.51
N GLY A 111 -31.44 16.85 -2.16
CA GLY A 111 -31.72 17.99 -3.04
C GLY A 111 -32.15 17.61 -4.47
N LEU A 112 -32.24 16.32 -4.82
CA LEU A 112 -32.67 15.90 -6.16
C LEU A 112 -34.18 16.09 -6.35
N SER A 113 -34.58 16.37 -7.60
CA SER A 113 -35.98 16.61 -7.92
C SER A 113 -36.84 15.35 -7.78
N PHE A 114 -38.13 15.53 -7.51
CA PHE A 114 -39.08 14.42 -7.47
C PHE A 114 -39.09 13.58 -8.77
N SER A 115 -38.91 14.23 -9.93
CA SER A 115 -38.81 13.56 -11.24
C SER A 115 -37.59 12.62 -11.34
N PHE A 116 -36.51 12.92 -10.62
CA PHE A 116 -35.36 12.02 -10.54
C PHE A 116 -35.70 10.75 -9.75
N PHE A 117 -36.40 10.89 -8.63
CA PHE A 117 -36.84 9.75 -7.80
C PHE A 117 -37.90 8.89 -8.48
N SER A 118 -38.76 9.47 -9.34
CA SER A 118 -39.73 8.67 -10.10
C SER A 118 -39.10 7.85 -11.24
N ARG A 119 -37.90 8.23 -11.71
CA ARG A 119 -37.14 7.51 -12.74
C ARG A 119 -36.06 6.58 -12.19
N SER A 120 -35.70 6.72 -10.91
CA SER A 120 -34.59 6.00 -10.29
C SER A 120 -35.11 4.99 -9.28
N LYS A 121 -34.58 3.76 -9.28
CA LYS A 121 -34.93 2.77 -8.24
C LYS A 121 -34.31 3.19 -6.92
N THR A 122 -35.12 3.28 -5.86
CA THR A 122 -34.65 3.60 -4.51
C THR A 122 -33.51 2.69 -4.05
N GLY A 123 -33.56 1.39 -4.40
CA GLY A 123 -32.49 0.44 -4.11
C GLY A 123 -31.13 0.78 -4.76
N ASP A 124 -31.14 1.34 -5.97
CA ASP A 124 -29.90 1.75 -6.65
C ASP A 124 -29.26 2.95 -5.94
N LEU A 125 -30.08 3.89 -5.45
CA LEU A 125 -29.62 5.04 -4.69
C LEU A 125 -29.02 4.64 -3.34
N VAL A 126 -29.68 3.71 -2.64
CA VAL A 126 -29.15 3.15 -1.40
C VAL A 126 -27.84 2.40 -1.65
N SER A 127 -27.77 1.55 -2.68
CA SER A 127 -26.55 0.80 -3.03
C SER A 127 -25.38 1.72 -3.38
N ARG A 128 -25.61 2.80 -4.14
CA ARG A 128 -24.58 3.81 -4.43
C ARG A 128 -24.11 4.55 -3.16
N PHE A 129 -25.02 4.81 -2.23
CA PHE A 129 -24.68 5.47 -0.97
C PHE A 129 -23.92 4.55 -0.01
N THR A 130 -24.17 3.24 -0.04
CA THR A 130 -23.53 2.27 0.86
C THR A 130 -22.34 1.58 0.19
N ASN A 131 -22.56 0.76 -0.82
CA ASN A 131 -21.57 -0.11 -1.45
C ASN A 131 -20.52 0.67 -2.24
N ASP A 132 -20.94 1.51 -3.19
CA ASP A 132 -19.97 2.28 -4.01
C ASP A 132 -19.14 3.22 -3.14
N LEU A 133 -19.79 3.82 -2.14
CA LEU A 133 -19.12 4.68 -1.17
C LEU A 133 -18.09 3.88 -0.36
N ASN A 134 -18.42 2.68 0.13
CA ASN A 134 -17.47 1.82 0.84
C ASN A 134 -16.29 1.38 -0.05
N VAL A 135 -16.52 1.03 -1.31
CA VAL A 135 -15.43 0.72 -2.27
C VAL A 135 -14.53 1.94 -2.47
N PHE A 136 -15.13 3.13 -2.60
CA PHE A 136 -14.38 4.38 -2.70
C PHE A 136 -13.59 4.69 -1.42
N GLN A 137 -14.16 4.43 -0.23
CA GLN A 137 -13.47 4.56 1.05
C GLN A 137 -12.22 3.68 1.09
N ASN A 138 -12.34 2.39 0.76
CA ASN A 138 -11.21 1.48 0.74
C ASN A 138 -10.13 1.93 -0.25
N THR A 139 -10.54 2.44 -1.41
CA THR A 139 -9.63 3.01 -2.40
C THR A 139 -8.92 4.26 -1.88
N LEU A 140 -9.63 5.14 -1.15
CA LEU A 140 -9.04 6.31 -0.51
C LEU A 140 -8.05 5.93 0.59
N VAL A 141 -8.40 4.96 1.44
CA VAL A 141 -7.49 4.46 2.49
C VAL A 141 -6.19 4.00 1.86
N ILE A 142 -6.24 3.15 0.84
CA ILE A 142 -5.03 2.64 0.18
C ILE A 142 -4.30 3.77 -0.57
N GLY A 143 -5.02 4.55 -1.37
CA GLY A 143 -4.46 5.56 -2.27
C GLY A 143 -3.93 6.81 -1.57
N VAL A 144 -4.39 7.11 -0.34
CA VAL A 144 -3.87 8.21 0.48
C VAL A 144 -2.84 7.69 1.46
N THR A 145 -3.15 6.69 2.29
CA THR A 145 -2.30 6.27 3.41
C THR A 145 -0.92 5.80 2.95
N GLY A 146 -0.85 4.97 1.90
CA GLY A 146 0.42 4.45 1.39
C GLY A 146 1.31 5.55 0.82
N PRO A 147 0.92 6.22 -0.28
CA PRO A 147 1.75 7.24 -0.92
C PRO A 147 2.10 8.43 -0.01
N PHE A 148 1.17 8.91 0.83
CA PHE A 148 1.46 10.01 1.77
C PHE A 148 2.48 9.61 2.84
N ARG A 149 2.56 8.32 3.18
CA ARG A 149 3.54 7.82 4.15
C ARG A 149 4.87 7.47 3.49
N ASP A 150 4.82 6.74 2.39
CA ASP A 150 5.98 6.04 1.85
C ASP A 150 6.80 6.94 0.91
N ILE A 151 6.17 7.86 0.15
CA ILE A 151 6.89 8.78 -0.74
C ILE A 151 7.77 9.77 0.04
N PRO A 152 7.24 10.52 1.04
CA PRO A 152 8.08 11.45 1.80
C PRO A 152 9.17 10.71 2.59
N ARG A 153 8.85 9.52 3.13
CA ARG A 153 9.83 8.67 3.81
C ARG A 153 10.96 8.26 2.88
N PHE A 154 10.65 7.84 1.65
CA PHE A 154 11.65 7.49 0.65
C PHE A 154 12.60 8.65 0.36
N PHE A 155 12.09 9.84 0.06
CA PHE A 155 12.93 11.02 -0.21
C PHE A 155 13.75 11.47 1.00
N MET A 156 13.17 11.38 2.20
CA MET A 156 13.89 11.71 3.43
C MET A 156 15.04 10.74 3.69
N LEU A 157 14.82 9.43 3.56
CA LEU A 157 15.88 8.43 3.73
C LEU A 157 16.96 8.57 2.66
N LEU A 158 16.56 8.81 1.41
CA LEU A 158 17.49 9.12 0.32
C LEU A 158 18.34 10.35 0.66
N GLY A 159 17.73 11.43 1.14
CA GLY A 159 18.43 12.65 1.56
C GLY A 159 19.42 12.41 2.70
N ILE A 160 19.03 11.62 3.71
CA ILE A 160 19.93 11.22 4.81
C ILE A 160 21.12 10.41 4.29
N MET A 161 20.89 9.49 3.35
CA MET A 161 21.96 8.71 2.73
C MET A 161 22.96 9.62 2.00
N PHE A 162 22.46 10.53 1.15
CA PHE A 162 23.31 11.47 0.40
C PHE A 162 24.11 12.40 1.32
N PHE A 163 23.51 12.86 2.41
CA PHE A 163 24.19 13.67 3.40
C PHE A 163 25.32 12.92 4.11
N ARG A 164 25.19 11.60 4.30
CA ARG A 164 26.16 10.78 5.02
C ARG A 164 27.32 10.29 4.15
N SER A 165 27.03 9.79 2.96
CA SER A 165 28.03 9.47 1.94
C SER A 165 27.36 9.52 0.58
N TRP A 166 27.81 10.47 -0.23
CA TRP A 166 27.31 10.64 -1.58
C TRP A 166 27.78 9.47 -2.48
N GLU A 167 28.95 8.90 -2.22
CA GLU A 167 29.52 7.76 -2.94
C GLU A 167 28.67 6.50 -2.78
N LEU A 168 28.34 6.12 -1.53
CA LEU A 168 27.48 4.97 -1.24
C LEU A 168 26.04 5.18 -1.75
N SER A 169 25.58 6.43 -1.72
CA SER A 169 24.26 6.80 -2.25
C SER A 169 24.17 6.62 -3.76
N LEU A 170 25.21 6.99 -4.51
CA LEU A 170 25.27 6.79 -5.96
C LEU A 170 25.23 5.31 -6.34
N VAL A 171 26.00 4.47 -5.62
CA VAL A 171 25.97 3.01 -5.83
C VAL A 171 24.57 2.45 -5.58
N THR A 172 23.91 2.89 -4.51
CA THR A 172 22.53 2.48 -4.20
C THR A 172 21.54 2.96 -5.27
N MET A 173 21.77 4.15 -5.84
CA MET A 173 20.92 4.72 -6.88
C MET A 173 20.87 3.86 -8.15
N ILE A 174 21.93 3.09 -8.46
CA ILE A 174 21.95 2.15 -9.58
C ILE A 174 20.96 1.00 -9.39
N ILE A 175 20.63 0.66 -8.14
CA ILE A 175 19.75 -0.47 -7.82
C ILE A 175 18.27 -0.06 -7.90
N ILE A 176 17.97 1.22 -7.67
CA ILE A 176 16.62 1.77 -7.78
C ILE A 176 15.97 1.49 -9.15
N PRO A 177 16.58 1.79 -10.32
CA PRO A 177 15.97 1.51 -11.61
C PRO A 177 15.76 0.01 -11.84
N ILE A 178 16.63 -0.85 -11.32
CA ILE A 178 16.47 -2.32 -11.40
C ILE A 178 15.22 -2.73 -10.61
N ALA A 179 15.08 -2.25 -9.37
CA ALA A 179 13.89 -2.51 -8.55
C ALA A 179 12.62 -1.98 -9.23
N LEU A 180 12.64 -0.74 -9.75
CA LEU A 180 11.51 -0.14 -10.45
C LEU A 180 11.13 -0.91 -11.72
N PHE A 181 12.11 -1.43 -12.46
CA PHE A 181 11.86 -2.26 -13.64
C PHE A 181 11.09 -3.54 -13.26
N PHE A 182 11.53 -4.28 -12.25
CA PHE A 182 10.84 -5.49 -11.81
C PHE A 182 9.47 -5.19 -11.22
N ILE A 183 9.34 -4.16 -10.38
CA ILE A 183 8.04 -3.69 -9.86
C ILE A 183 7.09 -3.36 -11.02
N HIS A 184 7.58 -2.66 -12.04
CA HIS A 184 6.77 -2.33 -13.21
C HIS A 184 6.36 -3.56 -14.02
N LEU A 185 7.30 -4.48 -14.25
CA LEU A 185 7.06 -5.73 -14.97
C LEU A 185 6.00 -6.59 -14.26
N PHE A 186 6.15 -6.82 -12.96
CA PHE A 186 5.18 -7.55 -12.16
C PHE A 186 3.84 -6.83 -12.10
N GLY A 187 3.85 -5.50 -11.96
CA GLY A 187 2.62 -4.69 -11.97
C GLY A 187 1.84 -4.81 -13.27
N LEU A 188 2.51 -4.80 -14.44
CA LEU A 188 1.86 -5.00 -15.73
C LEU A 188 1.29 -6.42 -15.88
N ARG A 189 2.06 -7.44 -15.48
CA ARG A 189 1.62 -8.84 -15.51
C ARG A 189 0.44 -9.09 -14.59
N ASN A 190 0.52 -8.60 -13.35
CA ASN A 190 -0.56 -8.75 -12.37
C ASN A 190 -1.83 -8.05 -12.84
N LYS A 191 -1.71 -6.84 -13.40
CA LYS A 191 -2.85 -6.13 -13.98
C LYS A 191 -3.55 -6.93 -15.09
N LYS A 192 -2.79 -7.62 -15.94
CA LYS A 192 -3.37 -8.51 -16.95
C LYS A 192 -4.06 -9.71 -16.30
N ALA A 193 -3.40 -10.41 -15.39
CA ALA A 193 -3.96 -11.58 -14.71
C ALA A 193 -5.25 -11.24 -13.92
N VAL A 194 -5.28 -10.10 -13.22
CA VAL A 194 -6.48 -9.60 -12.53
C VAL A 194 -7.60 -9.27 -13.53
N SER A 195 -7.27 -8.73 -14.70
CA SER A 195 -8.25 -8.47 -15.76
C SER A 195 -8.85 -9.78 -16.29
N ASP A 196 -8.01 -10.77 -16.58
CA ASP A 196 -8.44 -12.08 -17.10
C ASP A 196 -9.31 -12.80 -16.05
N ARG A 197 -8.89 -12.79 -14.77
CA ARG A 197 -9.69 -13.30 -13.65
C ARG A 197 -11.06 -12.62 -13.56
N GLN A 198 -11.12 -11.30 -13.73
CA GLN A 198 -12.37 -10.56 -13.65
C GLN A 198 -13.33 -10.91 -14.81
N ILE A 199 -12.79 -11.20 -16.00
CA ILE A 199 -13.57 -11.65 -17.15
C ILE A 199 -14.19 -13.02 -16.85
N SER A 200 -13.39 -14.01 -16.45
CA SER A 200 -13.90 -15.36 -16.13
C SER A 200 -14.89 -15.35 -14.96
N PHE A 201 -14.68 -14.49 -13.96
CA PHE A 201 -15.66 -14.32 -12.88
C PHE A 201 -16.99 -13.75 -13.37
N SER A 202 -16.95 -12.83 -14.33
CA SER A 202 -18.16 -12.28 -14.95
C SER A 202 -18.90 -13.35 -15.76
N GLU A 203 -18.18 -14.17 -16.53
CA GLU A 203 -18.77 -15.26 -17.31
C GLU A 203 -19.44 -16.30 -16.40
N LEU A 204 -18.75 -16.71 -15.33
CA LEU A 204 -19.32 -17.59 -14.32
C LEU A 204 -20.55 -16.99 -13.66
N SER A 205 -20.52 -15.70 -13.33
CA SER A 205 -21.68 -15.00 -12.74
C SER A 205 -22.86 -14.95 -13.70
N THR A 206 -22.62 -14.67 -14.98
CA THR A 206 -23.65 -14.67 -16.03
C THR A 206 -24.26 -16.06 -16.18
N LEU A 207 -23.43 -17.10 -16.21
CA LEU A 207 -23.89 -18.48 -16.28
C LEU A 207 -24.84 -18.82 -15.12
N VAL A 208 -24.45 -18.49 -13.89
CA VAL A 208 -25.31 -18.70 -12.71
C VAL A 208 -26.64 -17.96 -12.84
N ILE A 209 -26.62 -16.71 -13.31
CA ILE A 209 -27.86 -15.92 -13.51
C ILE A 209 -28.76 -16.59 -14.57
N GLU A 210 -28.19 -17.03 -15.69
CA GLU A 210 -28.91 -17.73 -16.77
C GLU A 210 -29.54 -19.03 -16.27
N THR A 211 -28.76 -19.89 -15.59
CA THR A 211 -29.23 -21.19 -15.09
C THR A 211 -30.33 -21.01 -14.03
N ILE A 212 -30.19 -20.05 -13.10
CA ILE A 212 -31.20 -19.81 -12.06
C ILE A 212 -32.48 -19.20 -12.65
N THR A 213 -32.34 -18.22 -13.54
CA THR A 213 -33.50 -17.57 -14.19
C THR A 213 -34.24 -18.55 -15.10
N GLY A 214 -33.48 -19.41 -15.79
CA GLY A 214 -33.95 -20.46 -16.68
C GLY A 214 -34.24 -21.81 -16.00
N ILE A 215 -34.29 -21.88 -14.66
CA ILE A 215 -34.31 -23.16 -13.93
C ILE A 215 -35.47 -24.07 -14.34
N ARG A 216 -36.63 -23.51 -14.71
CA ARG A 216 -37.77 -24.29 -15.22
C ARG A 216 -37.45 -25.03 -16.51
N VAL A 217 -36.68 -24.42 -17.41
CA VAL A 217 -36.25 -25.05 -18.67
C VAL A 217 -35.28 -26.17 -18.37
N VAL A 218 -34.28 -25.92 -17.52
CA VAL A 218 -33.32 -26.94 -17.09
C VAL A 218 -34.04 -28.17 -16.52
N LYS A 219 -35.01 -27.94 -15.63
CA LYS A 219 -35.82 -29.01 -15.01
C LYS A 219 -36.76 -29.70 -15.99
N ALA A 220 -37.38 -28.98 -16.92
CA ALA A 220 -38.28 -29.57 -17.91
C ALA A 220 -37.56 -30.51 -18.88
N PHE A 221 -36.29 -30.25 -19.17
CA PHE A 221 -35.48 -31.06 -20.08
C PHE A 221 -34.52 -32.04 -19.37
N GLY A 222 -34.49 -32.09 -18.03
CA GLY A 222 -33.60 -32.99 -17.27
C GLY A 222 -32.10 -32.68 -17.47
N MET A 223 -31.76 -31.40 -17.68
CA MET A 223 -30.41 -30.96 -18.07
C MET A 223 -29.54 -30.53 -16.89
N GLU A 224 -29.86 -30.94 -15.66
CA GLU A 224 -29.13 -30.48 -14.47
C GLU A 224 -27.65 -30.87 -14.50
N ASP A 225 -27.32 -32.10 -14.91
CA ASP A 225 -25.92 -32.55 -14.95
C ASP A 225 -25.13 -31.86 -16.05
N TYR A 226 -25.78 -31.49 -17.16
CA TYR A 226 -25.18 -30.65 -18.20
C TYR A 226 -24.82 -29.25 -17.67
N GLU A 227 -25.74 -28.59 -16.96
CA GLU A 227 -25.49 -27.27 -16.38
C GLU A 227 -24.44 -27.31 -15.26
N LYS A 228 -24.41 -28.37 -14.44
CA LYS A 228 -23.34 -28.59 -13.45
C LYS A 228 -21.97 -28.67 -14.13
N GLU A 229 -21.86 -29.43 -15.21
CA GLU A 229 -20.61 -29.57 -15.95
C GLU A 229 -20.19 -28.26 -16.63
N ARG A 230 -21.15 -27.48 -17.15
CA ARG A 230 -20.91 -26.14 -17.70
C ARG A 230 -20.35 -25.19 -16.62
N ILE A 231 -20.91 -25.22 -15.41
CA ILE A 231 -20.40 -24.44 -14.27
C ILE A 231 -19.02 -24.93 -13.84
N ASN A 232 -18.77 -26.25 -13.79
CA ASN A 232 -17.46 -26.81 -13.44
C ASN A 232 -16.37 -26.29 -14.37
N LYS A 233 -16.61 -26.29 -15.69
CA LYS A 233 -15.66 -25.75 -16.68
C LYS A 233 -15.36 -24.27 -16.46
N ALA A 234 -16.39 -23.45 -16.21
CA ALA A 234 -16.21 -22.04 -15.91
C ALA A 234 -15.45 -21.80 -14.59
N ASN A 235 -15.67 -22.66 -13.58
CA ASN A 235 -14.93 -22.64 -12.32
C ASN A 235 -13.45 -22.99 -12.52
N GLU A 236 -13.14 -24.01 -13.31
CA GLU A 236 -11.74 -24.40 -13.61
C GLU A 236 -11.00 -23.30 -14.38
N GLU A 237 -11.68 -22.61 -15.31
CA GLU A 237 -11.11 -21.46 -16.01
C GLU A 237 -10.84 -20.29 -15.05
N LEU A 238 -11.80 -19.96 -14.19
CA LEU A 238 -11.63 -18.95 -13.14
C LEU A 238 -10.49 -19.33 -12.18
N TYR A 239 -10.38 -20.61 -11.80
CA TYR A 239 -9.33 -21.13 -10.95
C TYR A 239 -7.95 -20.95 -11.61
N SER A 240 -7.80 -21.37 -12.87
CA SER A 240 -6.55 -21.21 -13.63
C SER A 240 -6.12 -19.74 -13.75
N ASN A 241 -7.06 -18.85 -14.07
CA ASN A 241 -6.79 -17.41 -14.14
C ASN A 241 -6.48 -16.81 -12.77
N HIS A 242 -7.14 -17.29 -11.71
CA HIS A 242 -6.83 -16.87 -10.35
C HIS A 242 -5.43 -17.33 -9.91
N MET A 243 -5.04 -18.56 -10.24
CA MET A 243 -3.74 -19.12 -9.91
C MET A 243 -2.60 -18.35 -10.58
N ARG A 244 -2.81 -17.87 -11.82
CA ARG A 244 -1.86 -16.97 -12.49
C ARG A 244 -1.60 -15.68 -11.71
N SER A 245 -2.64 -15.05 -11.16
CA SER A 245 -2.46 -13.88 -10.27
C SER A 245 -1.67 -14.23 -9.02
N ILE A 246 -1.99 -15.37 -8.37
CA ILE A 246 -1.31 -15.82 -7.15
C ILE A 246 0.18 -16.03 -7.43
N ILE A 247 0.52 -16.74 -8.50
CA ILE A 247 1.91 -16.99 -8.89
C ILE A 247 2.67 -15.66 -9.07
N ILE A 248 2.09 -14.68 -9.76
CA ILE A 248 2.74 -13.37 -9.97
C ILE A 248 2.98 -12.66 -8.63
N ASP A 249 1.99 -12.61 -7.75
CA ASP A 249 2.11 -11.98 -6.44
C ASP A 249 3.13 -12.71 -5.55
N SER A 250 3.09 -14.05 -5.52
CA SER A 250 4.01 -14.89 -4.75
C SER A 250 5.47 -14.76 -5.21
N TYR A 251 5.74 -14.63 -6.51
CA TYR A 251 7.11 -14.43 -7.01
C TYR A 251 7.60 -12.98 -6.88
N SER A 252 6.70 -12.00 -6.92
CA SER A 252 7.10 -10.59 -6.87
C SER A 252 7.83 -10.23 -5.57
N THR A 253 7.37 -10.76 -4.43
CA THR A 253 7.92 -10.42 -3.10
C THR A 253 9.36 -10.92 -2.92
N PRO A 254 9.68 -12.22 -3.14
CA PRO A 254 11.04 -12.72 -3.04
C PRO A 254 12.02 -12.03 -4.00
N VAL A 255 11.61 -11.73 -5.24
CA VAL A 255 12.47 -11.05 -6.20
C VAL A 255 12.85 -9.65 -5.70
N ILE A 256 11.89 -8.89 -5.17
CA ILE A 256 12.16 -7.57 -4.57
C ILE A 256 13.06 -7.69 -3.34
N GLN A 257 12.87 -8.73 -2.51
CA GLN A 257 13.73 -8.98 -1.36
C GLN A 257 15.18 -9.30 -1.75
N VAL A 258 15.40 -10.12 -2.79
CA VAL A 258 16.75 -10.43 -3.29
C VAL A 258 17.42 -9.17 -3.84
N ILE A 259 16.69 -8.32 -4.57
CA ILE A 259 17.22 -7.02 -5.03
C ILE A 259 17.61 -6.15 -3.83
N GLY A 260 16.75 -6.06 -2.81
CA GLY A 260 17.05 -5.32 -1.57
C GLY A 260 18.25 -5.87 -0.80
N ALA A 261 18.38 -7.20 -0.69
CA ALA A 261 19.50 -7.86 -0.05
C ALA A 261 20.80 -7.65 -0.84
N SER A 262 20.75 -7.70 -2.17
CA SER A 262 21.91 -7.40 -3.03
C SER A 262 22.37 -5.94 -2.88
N ALA A 263 21.43 -5.02 -2.65
CA ALA A 263 21.75 -3.64 -2.33
C ALA A 263 22.49 -3.52 -1.01
N GLY A 264 21.96 -4.14 0.04
CA GLY A 264 22.61 -4.18 1.35
C GLY A 264 24.01 -4.78 1.28
N ALA A 265 24.16 -5.92 0.58
CA ALA A 265 25.46 -6.58 0.39
C ALA A 265 26.47 -5.68 -0.36
N THR A 266 26.03 -5.00 -1.42
CA THR A 266 26.88 -4.06 -2.18
C THR A 266 27.34 -2.91 -1.30
N ILE A 267 26.44 -2.35 -0.48
CA ILE A 267 26.77 -1.27 0.47
C ILE A 267 27.79 -1.75 1.50
N VAL A 268 27.66 -2.97 2.02
CA VAL A 268 28.60 -3.52 3.01
C VAL A 268 29.98 -3.74 2.39
N VAL A 269 30.06 -4.35 1.20
CA VAL A 269 31.34 -4.63 0.53
C VAL A 269 32.03 -3.33 0.12
N TYR A 270 31.31 -2.42 -0.55
CA TYR A 270 31.88 -1.16 -1.01
C TYR A 270 32.15 -0.18 0.13
N GLY A 271 31.26 -0.13 1.13
CA GLY A 271 31.47 0.64 2.36
C GLY A 271 32.69 0.15 3.13
N GLY A 272 32.85 -1.18 3.27
CA GLY A 272 34.05 -1.77 3.86
C GLY A 272 35.32 -1.42 3.08
N TYR A 273 35.29 -1.47 1.74
CA TYR A 273 36.40 -1.04 0.89
C TYR A 273 36.77 0.43 1.13
N LEU A 274 35.79 1.33 1.21
CA LEU A 274 36.02 2.76 1.46
C LEU A 274 36.62 3.04 2.84
N ILE A 275 36.18 2.31 3.86
CA ILE A 275 36.75 2.40 5.22
C ILE A 275 38.20 1.92 5.22
N ILE A 276 38.51 0.80 4.56
CA ILE A 276 39.88 0.26 4.48
C ILE A 276 40.83 1.24 3.78
N HIS A 277 40.35 1.97 2.77
CA HIS A 277 41.13 2.96 2.02
C HIS A 277 41.10 4.37 2.63
N GLY A 278 40.45 4.55 3.79
CA GLY A 278 40.41 5.83 4.52
C GLY A 278 39.64 6.94 3.82
N VAL A 279 38.71 6.60 2.91
CA VAL A 279 37.88 7.56 2.18
C VAL A 279 36.65 7.98 3.01
N ILE A 280 36.18 7.12 3.93
CA ILE A 280 35.05 7.34 4.85
C ILE A 280 35.41 6.76 6.23
#